data_AF-E4UVC7-F1
#
_entry.id   AF-E4UVC7-F1
#
_cell.length_a   1.000
_cell.length_b   1.000
_cell.length_c   1.000
_cell.angle_alpha   90.00
_cell.angle_beta   90.00
_cell.angle_gamma   90.00
#
_symmetry.space_group_name_H-M   'P 1'
#
loop_
_entity.id
_entity.type
_entity.pdbx_description
1 polymer ?
#
loop_
_entity_poly.entity_id
_entity_poly.type
_entity_poly.pdbx_seq_one_letter_code
_entity_poly.pdbx_strand_id
1 'polypeptide(L)'
;MTSFPTQKIHPCLWFDKEGVEAARLYTSIFANNPHSKTKGDSYIVNEAAITNDSAVLVSFKLGGQEYSALNGGPHYQHTPAISMFVTCEDQAEVDYFWDALLKDGGKPVQCGWLTDKFGVSWQIVPRALMVLSADEDREKANRVQQAMMQCVKMDVKKLEDAYNGVQ
;
A
#
# COMPACT_ATOMS: atom_id res chain seq x y z
N MET A 1 0.81 -24.55 15.84
CA MET A 1 0.64 -25.12 14.50
C MET A 1 1.27 -24.14 13.52
N THR A 2 2.25 -24.55 12.73
CA THR A 2 2.80 -23.72 11.66
C THR A 2 1.70 -23.50 10.63
N SER A 3 1.29 -22.23 10.44
CA SER A 3 0.31 -21.86 9.43
C SER A 3 1.04 -21.58 8.12
N PHE A 4 0.45 -21.95 6.99
CA PHE A 4 1.00 -21.68 5.67
C PHE A 4 0.02 -20.79 4.89
N PRO A 5 0.51 -20.01 3.90
CA PRO A 5 -0.35 -19.33 2.95
C PRO A 5 -1.39 -20.29 2.36
N THR A 6 -2.63 -19.82 2.27
CA THR A 6 -3.78 -20.57 1.76
C THR A 6 -4.18 -20.14 0.35
N GLN A 7 -3.78 -18.95 -0.09
CA GLN A 7 -4.03 -18.47 -1.44
C GLN A 7 -3.09 -19.18 -2.43
N LYS A 8 -3.65 -19.71 -3.52
CA LYS A 8 -2.91 -20.47 -4.54
C LYS A 8 -1.84 -19.63 -5.24
N ILE A 9 -2.09 -18.33 -5.37
CA ILE A 9 -1.18 -17.34 -5.95
C ILE A 9 -1.19 -16.13 -5.05
N HIS A 10 -0.01 -15.66 -4.66
CA HIS A 10 0.18 -14.43 -3.92
C HIS A 10 1.50 -13.75 -4.34
N PRO A 11 1.63 -12.42 -4.17
CA PRO A 11 2.87 -11.72 -4.50
C PRO A 11 4.02 -12.14 -3.58
N CYS A 12 5.20 -12.33 -4.17
CA CYS A 12 6.45 -12.49 -3.43
C CYS A 12 7.35 -11.29 -3.70
N LEU A 13 7.69 -10.55 -2.65
CA LEU A 13 8.48 -9.34 -2.69
C LEU A 13 9.95 -9.67 -2.42
N TRP A 14 10.85 -9.21 -3.28
CA TRP A 14 12.28 -9.43 -3.13
C TRP A 14 12.93 -8.37 -2.26
N PHE A 15 13.76 -8.77 -1.30
CA PHE A 15 14.57 -7.88 -0.47
C PHE A 15 16.02 -8.35 -0.46
N ASP A 16 16.94 -7.43 -0.13
CA ASP A 16 18.32 -7.79 0.15
C ASP A 16 18.38 -8.63 1.44
N LYS A 17 18.02 -7.99 2.57
CA LYS A 17 18.00 -8.62 3.91
C LYS A 17 16.82 -8.17 4.79
N GLU A 18 16.06 -7.19 4.35
CA GLU A 18 15.07 -6.47 5.16
C GLU A 18 13.65 -7.07 5.10
N GLY A 19 13.42 -8.18 4.41
CA GLY A 19 12.08 -8.72 4.17
C GLY A 19 11.28 -9.05 5.43
N VAL A 20 11.94 -9.54 6.49
CA VAL A 20 11.30 -9.75 7.81
C VAL A 20 10.91 -8.42 8.47
N GLU A 21 11.78 -7.40 8.38
CA GLU A 21 11.49 -6.07 8.91
C GLU A 21 10.32 -5.42 8.16
N ALA A 22 10.32 -5.52 6.82
CA ALA A 22 9.26 -5.02 5.98
C ALA A 22 7.91 -5.68 6.30
N ALA A 23 7.86 -7.01 6.38
CA ALA A 23 6.65 -7.73 6.75
C ALA A 23 6.10 -7.31 8.12
N ARG A 24 6.98 -7.12 9.12
CA ARG A 24 6.59 -6.64 10.46
C ARG A 24 6.09 -5.20 10.43
N LEU A 25 6.73 -4.31 9.66
CA LEU A 25 6.27 -2.95 9.49
C LEU A 25 4.88 -2.91 8.87
N TYR A 26 4.68 -3.59 7.74
CA TYR A 26 3.41 -3.55 7.01
C TYR A 26 2.28 -4.13 7.85
N THR A 27 2.48 -5.31 8.46
CA THR A 27 1.47 -5.92 9.32
C THR A 27 1.12 -5.03 10.51
N SER A 28 2.10 -4.36 11.11
CA SER A 28 1.87 -3.37 12.18
C SER A 28 1.06 -2.17 11.70
N ILE A 29 1.39 -1.59 10.55
CA ILE A 29 0.64 -0.45 9.98
C ILE A 29 -0.82 -0.84 9.76
N PHE A 30 -1.09 -1.99 9.13
CA PHE A 30 -2.47 -2.40 8.87
C PHE A 30 -3.22 -2.82 10.15
N ALA A 31 -2.56 -3.51 11.08
CA ALA A 31 -3.19 -3.96 12.32
C ALA A 31 -3.53 -2.78 13.25
N ASN A 32 -2.73 -1.71 13.23
CA ASN A 32 -2.92 -0.53 14.08
C ASN A 32 -3.74 0.58 13.41
N ASN A 33 -4.23 0.38 12.18
CA ASN A 33 -5.07 1.37 11.51
C ASN A 33 -6.39 1.56 12.29
N PRO A 34 -6.64 2.74 12.88
CA PRO A 34 -7.85 2.98 13.66
C PRO A 34 -9.12 3.00 12.80
N HIS A 35 -8.99 3.20 11.49
CA HIS A 35 -10.08 3.24 10.50
C HIS A 35 -10.35 1.88 9.85
N SER A 36 -9.54 0.85 10.15
CA SER A 36 -9.65 -0.45 9.50
C SER A 36 -10.97 -1.16 9.82
N LYS A 37 -11.65 -1.61 8.76
CA LYS A 37 -12.81 -2.51 8.83
C LYS A 37 -12.42 -4.00 8.94
N THR A 38 -11.14 -4.33 8.73
CA THR A 38 -10.60 -5.71 8.71
C THR A 38 -9.66 -5.94 9.89
N LYS A 39 -10.14 -5.63 11.10
CA LYS A 39 -9.36 -5.82 12.33
C LYS A 39 -9.03 -7.28 12.55
N GLY A 40 -7.74 -7.58 12.73
CA GLY A 40 -7.23 -8.94 12.94
C GLY A 40 -6.81 -9.67 11.66
N ASP A 41 -7.01 -9.10 10.48
CA ASP A 41 -6.67 -9.75 9.20
C ASP A 41 -5.25 -9.43 8.70
N SER A 42 -4.43 -8.79 9.55
CA SER A 42 -3.04 -8.43 9.21
C SER A 42 -2.08 -8.95 10.25
N TYR A 43 -1.26 -9.94 9.88
CA TYR A 43 -0.35 -10.63 10.79
C TYR A 43 0.72 -11.43 10.02
N ILE A 44 1.83 -11.75 10.70
CA ILE A 44 2.83 -12.70 10.20
C ILE A 44 2.23 -14.11 10.27
N VAL A 45 2.25 -14.83 9.14
CA VAL A 45 1.76 -16.21 9.02
C VAL A 45 2.86 -17.19 9.40
N ASN A 46 4.06 -17.02 8.83
CA ASN A 46 5.21 -17.89 9.07
C ASN A 46 6.52 -17.17 8.71
N GLU A 47 7.62 -17.59 9.31
CA GLU A 47 8.98 -17.15 9.00
C GLU A 47 9.88 -18.40 8.94
N ALA A 48 10.53 -18.63 7.81
CA ALA A 48 11.32 -19.84 7.56
C ALA A 48 12.67 -19.50 6.93
N ALA A 49 13.74 -20.08 7.47
CA ALA A 49 15.03 -20.10 6.79
C ALA A 49 14.97 -21.03 5.57
N ILE A 50 15.50 -20.58 4.44
CA ILE A 50 15.45 -21.31 3.16
C ILE A 50 16.78 -22.02 2.89
N THR A 51 17.89 -21.40 3.27
CA THR A 51 19.25 -21.96 3.15
C THR A 51 20.01 -21.78 4.47
N ASN A 52 21.19 -22.37 4.57
CA ASN A 52 22.11 -22.15 5.69
C ASN A 52 22.66 -20.70 5.73
N ASP A 53 22.52 -19.96 4.63
CA ASP A 53 23.08 -18.62 4.44
C ASP A 53 21.98 -17.55 4.45
N SER A 54 21.57 -17.08 5.64
CA SER A 54 20.76 -15.86 5.87
C SER A 54 19.47 -15.63 5.06
N ALA A 55 19.11 -16.53 4.13
CA ALA A 55 17.97 -16.41 3.24
C ALA A 55 16.73 -16.81 4.01
N VAL A 56 15.79 -15.89 4.10
CA VAL A 56 14.56 -16.03 4.88
C VAL A 56 13.38 -15.76 3.96
N LEU A 57 12.37 -16.63 4.04
CA LEU A 57 11.04 -16.39 3.52
C LEU A 57 10.12 -16.07 4.69
N VAL A 58 9.48 -14.91 4.66
CA VAL A 58 8.40 -14.57 5.60
C VAL A 58 7.10 -14.47 4.83
N SER A 59 6.07 -15.17 5.30
CA SER A 59 4.71 -15.06 4.79
C SER A 59 3.87 -14.23 5.76
N PHE A 60 3.04 -13.34 5.23
CA PHE A 60 2.23 -12.42 6.03
C PHE A 60 0.93 -12.06 5.32
N LYS A 61 -0.03 -11.53 6.07
CA LYS A 61 -1.30 -10.99 5.56
C LYS A 61 -1.40 -9.49 5.78
N LEU A 62 -1.96 -8.78 4.82
CA LEU A 62 -2.38 -7.38 4.93
C LEU A 62 -3.85 -7.28 4.52
N GLY A 63 -4.72 -6.88 5.43
CA GLY A 63 -6.16 -6.75 5.17
C GLY A 63 -6.79 -8.03 4.59
N GLY A 64 -6.29 -9.21 4.97
CA GLY A 64 -6.77 -10.51 4.49
C GLY A 64 -6.06 -11.05 3.24
N GLN A 65 -5.30 -10.23 2.52
CA GLN A 65 -4.50 -10.64 1.35
C GLN A 65 -3.14 -11.18 1.79
N GLU A 66 -2.73 -12.34 1.26
CA GLU A 66 -1.43 -12.95 1.55
C GLU A 66 -0.33 -12.38 0.67
N TYR A 67 0.86 -12.32 1.26
CA TYR A 67 2.12 -11.90 0.65
C TYR A 67 3.25 -12.78 1.18
N SER A 68 4.37 -12.77 0.46
CA SER A 68 5.64 -13.24 1.00
C SER A 68 6.73 -12.21 0.75
N ALA A 69 7.72 -12.17 1.63
CA ALA A 69 8.95 -11.42 1.45
C ALA A 69 10.13 -12.38 1.50
N LEU A 70 10.99 -12.30 0.49
CA LEU A 70 12.16 -13.15 0.30
C LEU A 70 13.42 -12.31 0.43
N ASN A 71 14.25 -12.64 1.43
CA ASN A 71 15.63 -12.16 1.48
C ASN A 71 16.48 -12.96 0.50
N GLY A 72 16.78 -12.37 -0.64
CA GLY A 72 17.52 -13.00 -1.72
C GLY A 72 18.83 -12.29 -2.08
N GLY A 73 19.24 -11.26 -1.34
CA GLY A 73 20.42 -10.47 -1.63
C GLY A 73 20.16 -9.31 -2.63
N PRO A 74 21.17 -8.50 -2.95
CA PRO A 74 21.02 -7.20 -3.62
C PRO A 74 20.83 -7.31 -5.15
N HIS A 75 20.31 -8.43 -5.65
CA HIS A 75 20.22 -8.75 -7.07
C HIS A 75 19.09 -8.02 -7.79
N TYR A 76 17.99 -7.76 -7.09
CA TYR A 76 16.80 -7.12 -7.68
C TYR A 76 16.35 -5.94 -6.83
N GLN A 77 15.83 -4.93 -7.52
CA GLN A 77 15.32 -3.70 -6.92
C GLN A 77 13.84 -3.55 -7.29
N HIS A 78 13.06 -3.00 -6.37
CA HIS A 78 11.67 -2.68 -6.65
C HIS A 78 11.55 -1.57 -7.70
N THR A 79 10.47 -1.63 -8.47
CA THR A 79 10.08 -0.59 -9.41
C THR A 79 8.57 -0.35 -9.30
N PRO A 80 8.04 0.78 -9.77
CA PRO A 80 6.59 1.03 -9.79
C PRO A 80 5.76 0.07 -10.64
N ALA A 81 6.40 -0.87 -11.37
CA ALA A 81 5.70 -1.87 -12.18
C ALA A 81 4.77 -2.78 -11.36
N ILE A 82 5.07 -2.98 -10.08
CA ILE A 82 4.16 -3.56 -9.10
C ILE A 82 4.03 -2.57 -7.95
N SER A 83 2.79 -2.27 -7.55
CA SER A 83 2.49 -1.44 -6.39
C SER A 83 1.38 -2.06 -5.55
N MET A 84 1.39 -1.77 -4.25
CA MET A 84 0.26 -2.11 -3.39
C MET A 84 -0.76 -0.97 -3.40
N PHE A 85 -1.96 -1.26 -3.88
CA PHE A 85 -3.06 -0.30 -3.98
C PHE A 85 -3.93 -0.38 -2.72
N VAL A 86 -3.97 0.71 -1.96
CA VAL A 86 -4.72 0.81 -0.71
C VAL A 86 -5.92 1.73 -0.93
N THR A 87 -7.10 1.12 -0.97
CA THR A 87 -8.37 1.86 -0.98
C THR A 87 -8.65 2.39 0.42
N CYS A 88 -8.71 3.71 0.56
CA CYS A 88 -9.04 4.39 1.81
C CYS A 88 -10.49 4.86 1.80
N GLU A 89 -11.20 4.74 2.90
CA GLU A 89 -12.61 5.12 3.00
C GLU A 89 -12.79 6.64 3.10
N ASP A 90 -11.88 7.34 3.77
CA ASP A 90 -11.92 8.78 4.01
C ASP A 90 -10.51 9.41 4.07
N GLN A 91 -10.46 10.73 4.31
CA GLN A 91 -9.20 11.47 4.40
C GLN A 91 -8.33 11.03 5.58
N ALA A 92 -8.94 10.62 6.70
CA ALA A 92 -8.19 10.24 7.89
C ALA A 92 -7.41 8.94 7.64
N GLU A 93 -8.01 8.00 6.90
CA GLU A 93 -7.32 6.78 6.48
C GLU A 93 -6.23 7.07 5.43
N VAL A 94 -6.47 8.00 4.49
CA VAL A 94 -5.42 8.47 3.56
C VAL A 94 -4.23 9.01 4.33
N ASP A 95 -4.47 9.90 5.29
CA ASP A 95 -3.42 10.53 6.09
C ASP A 95 -2.66 9.50 6.92
N TYR A 96 -3.36 8.55 7.53
CA TYR A 96 -2.76 7.46 8.30
C TYR A 96 -1.76 6.65 7.48
N PHE A 97 -2.18 6.09 6.34
CA PHE A 97 -1.29 5.25 5.53
C PHE A 97 -0.17 6.07 4.90
N TRP A 98 -0.48 7.27 4.43
CA TRP A 98 0.51 8.17 3.82
C TRP A 98 1.65 8.48 4.79
N ASP A 99 1.31 8.93 6.00
CA ASP A 99 2.31 9.32 6.99
C ASP A 99 3.09 8.10 7.53
N ALA A 100 2.40 6.97 7.73
CA ALA A 100 3.04 5.75 8.22
C ALA A 100 4.07 5.17 7.23
N LEU A 101 3.77 5.17 5.93
CA LEU A 101 4.65 4.59 4.90
C LEU A 101 5.81 5.52 4.49
N LEU A 102 5.65 6.84 4.70
CA LEU A 102 6.75 7.80 4.48
C LEU A 102 7.76 7.83 5.62
N LYS A 103 7.41 7.29 6.79
CA LYS A 103 8.29 7.30 7.96
C LYS A 103 9.61 6.58 7.67
N ASP A 104 10.68 7.07 8.29
CA ASP A 104 12.02 6.46 8.29
C ASP A 104 12.65 6.30 6.89
N GLY A 105 12.27 7.15 5.93
CA GLY A 105 12.94 7.27 4.63
C GLY A 105 12.09 6.99 3.39
N GLY A 106 10.77 6.83 3.54
CA GLY A 106 9.86 6.79 2.40
C GLY A 106 9.81 8.14 1.66
N LYS A 107 9.42 8.10 0.39
CA LYS A 107 9.42 9.26 -0.51
C LYS A 107 8.06 9.44 -1.19
N PRO A 108 7.47 10.64 -1.11
CA PRO A 108 6.26 10.93 -1.87
C PRO A 108 6.60 10.98 -3.36
N VAL A 109 5.64 10.58 -4.20
CA VAL A 109 5.72 10.71 -5.66
C VAL A 109 4.64 11.70 -6.11
N GLN A 110 3.64 11.27 -6.89
CA GLN A 110 2.56 12.12 -7.38
C GLN A 110 1.28 11.29 -7.44
N CYS A 111 0.12 11.94 -7.41
CA CYS A 111 -1.19 11.30 -7.57
C CYS A 111 -1.42 10.17 -6.54
N GLY A 112 -1.08 10.39 -5.26
CA GLY A 112 -1.26 9.39 -4.21
C GLY A 112 -0.24 8.26 -4.22
N TRP A 113 0.79 8.33 -5.07
CA TRP A 113 1.89 7.37 -5.06
C TRP A 113 2.97 7.76 -4.05
N LEU A 114 3.57 6.76 -3.43
CA LEU A 114 4.78 6.88 -2.61
C LEU A 114 5.65 5.62 -2.76
N THR A 115 6.93 5.73 -2.43
CA THR A 115 7.78 4.57 -2.15
C THR A 115 8.12 4.53 -0.67
N ASP A 116 8.07 3.36 -0.05
CA ASP A 116 8.47 3.23 1.35
C ASP A 116 10.01 3.19 1.50
N LYS A 117 10.49 3.08 2.74
CA LYS A 117 11.93 3.03 3.05
C LYS A 117 12.66 1.81 2.47
N PHE A 118 11.94 0.77 2.06
CA PHE A 118 12.49 -0.42 1.40
C PHE A 118 12.41 -0.34 -0.13
N GLY A 119 11.78 0.72 -0.68
CA GLY A 119 11.63 0.94 -2.11
C GLY A 119 10.35 0.34 -2.71
N VAL A 120 9.48 -0.28 -1.92
CA VAL A 120 8.20 -0.81 -2.43
C VAL A 120 7.28 0.35 -2.79
N SER A 121 6.61 0.25 -3.94
CA SER A 121 5.67 1.27 -4.41
C SER A 121 4.26 1.06 -3.85
N TRP A 122 3.63 2.13 -3.39
CA TRP A 122 2.29 2.14 -2.81
C TRP A 122 1.42 3.21 -3.48
N GLN A 123 0.13 2.93 -3.61
CA GLN A 123 -0.88 3.88 -4.04
C GLN A 123 -1.91 4.03 -2.92
N ILE A 124 -1.98 5.22 -2.33
CA ILE A 124 -2.93 5.53 -1.25
C ILE A 124 -4.08 6.32 -1.86
N VAL A 125 -5.19 5.63 -2.12
CA VAL A 125 -6.26 6.14 -2.97
C VAL A 125 -7.58 6.18 -2.21
N PRO A 126 -8.21 7.35 -2.04
CA PRO A 126 -9.52 7.41 -1.43
C PRO A 126 -10.59 6.82 -2.37
N ARG A 127 -11.58 6.15 -1.79
CA ARG A 127 -12.76 5.61 -2.49
C ARG A 127 -13.47 6.69 -3.31
N ALA A 128 -13.53 7.92 -2.79
CA ALA A 128 -14.08 9.08 -3.50
C ALA A 128 -13.47 9.27 -4.89
N LEU A 129 -12.14 9.14 -5.04
CA LEU A 129 -11.50 9.31 -6.35
C LEU A 129 -12.02 8.28 -7.37
N MET A 130 -12.13 7.02 -6.97
CA MET A 130 -12.60 5.94 -7.85
C MET A 130 -14.04 6.15 -8.28
N VAL A 131 -14.91 6.54 -7.34
CA VAL A 131 -16.33 6.77 -7.61
C VAL A 131 -16.51 7.99 -8.51
N LEU A 132 -15.91 9.13 -8.15
CA LEU A 132 -16.11 10.39 -8.85
C LEU A 132 -15.48 10.39 -10.26
N SER A 133 -14.37 9.67 -10.46
CA SER A 133 -13.73 9.54 -11.78
C SER A 133 -14.45 8.57 -12.72
N ALA A 134 -15.26 7.67 -12.18
CA ALA A 134 -16.06 6.70 -12.93
C ALA A 134 -17.46 7.22 -13.31
N ASP A 135 -17.77 8.47 -12.97
CA ASP A 135 -19.06 9.10 -13.30
C ASP A 135 -19.31 9.13 -14.82
N GLU A 136 -20.57 8.94 -15.20
CA GLU A 136 -21.01 9.02 -16.60
C GLU A 136 -20.91 10.45 -17.15
N ASP A 137 -21.07 11.46 -16.29
CA ASP A 137 -20.80 12.85 -16.60
C ASP A 137 -19.29 13.07 -16.76
N ARG A 138 -18.84 13.03 -18.02
CA ARG A 138 -17.43 13.17 -18.38
C ARG A 138 -16.85 14.53 -18.01
N GLU A 139 -17.65 15.58 -17.94
CA GLU A 139 -17.15 16.90 -17.54
C GLU A 139 -16.79 16.92 -16.06
N LYS A 140 -17.66 16.36 -15.21
CA LYS A 140 -17.38 16.18 -13.78
C LYS A 140 -16.18 15.28 -13.55
N ALA A 141 -16.15 14.10 -14.17
CA ALA A 141 -15.05 13.15 -14.04
C ALA A 141 -13.71 13.74 -14.52
N ASN A 142 -13.71 14.56 -15.58
CA ASN A 142 -12.51 15.23 -16.06
C ASN A 142 -11.99 16.25 -15.04
N ARG A 143 -12.85 17.03 -14.37
CA ARG A 143 -12.41 17.97 -13.32
C ARG A 143 -11.72 17.24 -12.16
N VAL A 144 -12.26 16.10 -11.75
CA VAL A 144 -11.67 15.25 -10.71
C VAL A 144 -10.28 14.75 -11.12
N GLN A 145 -10.13 14.26 -12.37
CA GLN A 145 -8.83 13.82 -12.88
C GLN A 145 -7.81 14.97 -12.93
N GLN A 146 -8.22 16.18 -13.34
CA GLN A 146 -7.35 17.35 -13.33
C GLN A 146 -6.91 17.73 -11.91
N ALA A 147 -7.83 17.71 -10.94
CA ALA A 147 -7.51 17.96 -9.54
C ALA A 147 -6.54 16.91 -8.98
N MET A 148 -6.77 15.62 -9.28
CA MET A 148 -5.89 14.52 -8.90
C MET A 148 -4.46 14.72 -9.43
N MET A 149 -4.29 15.15 -10.69
CA MET A 149 -2.96 15.38 -11.27
C MET A 149 -2.14 16.46 -10.57
N GLN A 150 -2.80 17.41 -9.89
CA GLN A 150 -2.15 18.45 -9.10
C GLN A 150 -1.81 18.00 -7.68
N CYS A 151 -2.25 16.82 -7.26
CA CYS A 151 -2.06 16.31 -5.91
C CYS A 151 -0.80 15.42 -5.82
N VAL A 152 -0.01 15.61 -4.77
CA VAL A 152 1.02 14.65 -4.36
C VAL A 152 0.38 13.62 -3.42
N LYS A 153 -0.09 14.06 -2.25
CA LYS A 153 -1.02 13.31 -1.39
C LYS A 153 -2.45 13.60 -1.82
N MET A 154 -3.32 12.59 -1.80
CA MET A 154 -4.74 12.77 -2.12
C MET A 154 -5.46 13.64 -1.09
N ASP A 155 -6.31 14.53 -1.60
CA ASP A 155 -7.14 15.45 -0.81
C ASP A 155 -8.60 15.23 -1.22
N VAL A 156 -9.33 14.49 -0.39
CA VAL A 156 -10.72 14.06 -0.67
C VAL A 156 -11.62 15.28 -0.91
N LYS A 157 -11.47 16.33 -0.09
CA LYS A 157 -12.29 17.53 -0.22
C LYS A 157 -12.03 18.22 -1.56
N LYS A 158 -10.77 18.36 -1.99
CA LYS A 158 -10.46 18.96 -3.30
C LYS A 158 -11.04 18.15 -4.46
N LEU A 159 -11.03 16.84 -4.36
CA LEU A 159 -11.65 15.97 -5.40
C LEU A 159 -13.16 16.20 -5.47
N GLU A 160 -13.83 16.28 -4.32
CA GLU A 160 -15.27 16.56 -4.22
C GLU A 160 -15.62 17.98 -4.69
N ASP A 161 -14.83 18.99 -4.31
CA ASP A 161 -15.00 20.37 -4.76
C ASP A 161 -14.85 20.47 -6.28
N ALA A 162 -13.82 19.83 -6.85
CA ALA A 162 -13.61 19.77 -8.29
C ALA A 162 -14.76 19.07 -9.01
N TYR A 163 -15.27 17.96 -8.47
CA TYR A 163 -16.44 17.28 -8.99
C TYR A 163 -17.67 18.21 -9.02
N ASN A 164 -17.92 18.93 -7.92
CA ASN A 164 -19.04 19.86 -7.78
C ASN A 164 -18.86 21.19 -8.52
N GLY A 165 -17.66 21.47 -9.05
CA GLY A 165 -17.35 22.72 -9.76
C GLY A 165 -17.11 23.91 -8.84
N VAL A 166 -16.74 23.67 -7.59
CA VAL A 166 -16.35 24.70 -6.62
C VAL A 166 -14.84 24.93 -6.76
N GLN A 167 -14.43 26.16 -7.07
CA GLN A 167 -13.02 26.58 -7.11
C GLN A 167 -12.57 27.13 -5.76
#